data_AF-A0A259PCT0-F1
#
_entry.id   AF-A0A259PCT0-F1
#
_cell.length_a   1.000
_cell.length_b   1.000
_cell.length_c   1.000
_cell.angle_alpha   90.00
_cell.angle_beta   90.00
_cell.angle_gamma   90.00
#
_symmetry.space_group_name_H-M   'P 1'
#
loop_
_entity.id
_entity.type
_entity.pdbx_description
1 polymer ?
#
loop_
_entity_poly.entity_id
_entity_poly.type
_entity_poly.pdbx_seq_one_letter_code
_entity_poly.pdbx_strand_id
1 'polypeptide(L)'
;MQTPQSAFKSALVVSLALHLCLLLLWAPSTAKPLKKVKEDVVVIKLNEPKEEQEPINIQKNQTLTRKAPATQAAPNAPTAEEWAFASTYTLKNSKGYRHTWGKQVRSMMGTAGEGPDQGHVRFRIEIAPNGSITKVETLWKTSDKAEVLARKAIYSMPPSPPTPTGNPLIFERTISFTPFATDDTPIYSNDCLPDPPAFKNPFAWDGKSPQEIKQNKPAEKLSPEALAECLKQLPQDSIEGVAAHNQRQFEQW
;
A
#
# COMPACT_ATOMS: atom_id res chain seq x y z
N MET A 1 46.80 -4.83 -57.93
CA MET A 1 45.46 -4.28 -57.65
C MET A 1 44.89 -5.01 -56.44
N GLN A 2 44.83 -4.36 -55.27
CA GLN A 2 44.18 -4.91 -54.09
C GLN A 2 42.68 -4.64 -54.18
N THR A 3 41.86 -5.69 -54.13
CA THR A 3 40.39 -5.58 -54.15
C THR A 3 39.88 -4.91 -52.87
N PRO A 4 38.77 -4.15 -52.91
CA PRO A 4 38.26 -3.38 -51.76
C PRO A 4 37.98 -4.23 -50.50
N GLN A 5 37.72 -5.53 -50.66
CA GLN A 5 37.53 -6.46 -49.56
C GLN A 5 38.82 -6.81 -48.80
N SER A 6 40.00 -6.79 -49.43
CA SER A 6 41.26 -7.09 -48.74
C SER A 6 41.75 -5.90 -47.93
N ALA A 7 41.53 -4.67 -48.43
CA ALA A 7 41.82 -3.45 -47.69
C ALA A 7 40.96 -3.31 -46.42
N PHE A 8 39.67 -3.67 -46.50
CA PHE A 8 38.77 -3.64 -45.34
C PHE A 8 39.16 -4.64 -44.25
N LYS A 9 39.53 -5.87 -44.63
CA LYS A 9 40.00 -6.89 -43.67
C LYS A 9 41.30 -6.48 -42.97
N SER A 10 42.24 -5.90 -43.72
CA SER A 10 43.49 -5.39 -43.14
C SER A 10 43.25 -4.22 -42.18
N ALA A 11 42.36 -3.29 -42.54
CA ALA A 11 41.99 -2.18 -41.65
C ALA A 11 41.31 -2.65 -40.36
N LEU A 12 40.44 -3.66 -40.44
CA LEU A 12 39.76 -4.23 -39.27
C LEU A 12 40.73 -4.94 -38.32
N VAL A 13 41.70 -5.68 -38.84
CA VAL A 13 42.73 -6.35 -38.03
C VAL A 13 43.64 -5.32 -37.34
N VAL A 14 44.06 -4.27 -38.05
CA VAL A 14 44.89 -3.20 -37.45
C VAL A 14 44.11 -2.44 -36.38
N SER A 15 42.83 -2.13 -36.61
CA SER A 15 41.96 -1.47 -35.63
C SER A 15 41.81 -2.29 -34.35
N LEU A 16 41.54 -3.60 -34.48
CA LEU A 16 41.43 -4.54 -33.36
C LEU A 16 42.74 -4.64 -32.55
N ALA A 17 43.89 -4.74 -33.25
CA ALA A 17 45.20 -4.77 -32.60
C ALA A 17 45.49 -3.49 -31.82
N LEU A 18 45.13 -2.32 -32.38
CA LEU A 18 45.31 -1.02 -31.74
C LEU A 18 44.45 -0.88 -30.48
N HIS A 19 43.20 -1.36 -30.52
CA HIS A 19 42.30 -1.35 -29.36
C HIS A 19 42.76 -2.32 -28.26
N LEU A 20 43.28 -3.50 -28.63
CA LEU A 20 43.88 -4.45 -27.68
C LEU A 20 45.13 -3.89 -27.00
N CYS A 21 46.02 -3.23 -27.75
CA CYS A 21 47.18 -2.55 -27.17
C CYS A 21 46.75 -1.42 -26.22
N LEU A 22 45.74 -0.61 -26.58
CA LEU A 22 45.23 0.45 -25.71
C LEU A 22 44.64 -0.10 -24.40
N LEU A 23 43.90 -1.22 -24.48
CA LEU A 23 43.33 -1.90 -23.31
C LEU A 23 44.42 -2.44 -22.37
N LEU A 24 45.52 -2.99 -22.92
CA LEU A 24 46.64 -3.48 -22.12
C LEU A 24 47.46 -2.35 -21.49
N LEU A 25 47.54 -1.18 -22.15
CA LEU A 25 48.23 0.01 -21.63
C LEU A 25 47.41 0.77 -20.58
N TRP A 26 46.08 0.64 -20.57
CA TRP A 26 45.19 1.38 -19.67
C TRP A 26 44.55 0.54 -18.56
N ALA A 27 44.85 -0.76 -18.47
CA ALA A 27 44.44 -1.59 -17.34
C ALA A 27 45.42 -1.39 -16.15
N PRO A 28 45.00 -0.75 -15.04
CA PRO A 28 45.85 -0.66 -13.86
C PRO A 28 46.04 -2.04 -13.23
N SER A 29 47.28 -2.53 -13.26
CA SER A 29 47.70 -3.73 -12.55
C SER A 29 47.59 -3.49 -11.04
N THR A 30 46.46 -3.89 -10.46
CA THR A 30 46.25 -3.92 -9.00
C THR A 30 45.76 -5.30 -8.57
N ALA A 31 46.45 -6.34 -9.03
CA ALA A 31 46.45 -7.60 -8.32
C ALA A 31 47.30 -7.43 -7.05
N LYS A 32 46.65 -7.14 -5.92
CA LYS A 32 47.30 -7.30 -4.60
C LYS A 32 47.55 -8.81 -4.40
N PRO A 33 48.76 -9.24 -3.99
CA PRO A 33 48.98 -10.62 -3.62
C PRO A 33 48.11 -10.95 -2.40
N LEU A 34 47.34 -12.05 -2.50
CA LEU A 34 46.66 -12.64 -1.35
C LEU A 34 47.68 -12.94 -0.26
N LYS A 35 47.51 -12.34 0.92
CA LYS A 35 48.24 -12.73 2.13
C LYS A 35 48.02 -14.23 2.34
N LYS A 36 49.11 -15.00 2.34
CA LYS A 36 49.13 -16.35 2.93
C LYS A 36 48.70 -16.23 4.38
N VAL A 37 47.46 -16.63 4.67
CA VAL A 37 47.08 -17.05 6.03
C VAL A 37 47.70 -18.44 6.20
N LYS A 38 48.49 -18.61 7.26
CA LYS A 38 49.05 -19.91 7.64
C LYS A 38 47.89 -20.86 7.93
N GLU A 39 47.85 -21.98 7.24
CA GLU A 39 47.07 -23.14 7.64
C GLU A 39 47.75 -23.73 8.89
N ASP A 40 47.27 -23.38 10.08
CA ASP A 40 47.46 -24.25 11.23
C ASP A 40 46.51 -25.43 11.06
N VAL A 41 47.04 -26.50 10.45
CA VAL A 41 46.40 -27.81 10.46
C VAL A 41 46.42 -28.31 11.90
N VAL A 42 45.31 -28.11 12.61
CA VAL A 42 45.04 -28.88 13.83
C VAL A 42 44.75 -30.30 13.39
N VAL A 43 45.73 -31.18 13.56
CA VAL A 43 45.56 -32.63 13.40
C VAL A 43 44.62 -33.11 14.49
N ILE A 44 43.32 -33.20 14.17
CA ILE A 44 42.38 -33.96 14.99
C ILE A 44 42.64 -35.43 14.64
N LYS A 45 43.38 -36.11 15.51
CA LYS A 45 43.58 -37.55 15.46
C LYS A 45 42.20 -38.21 15.59
N LEU A 46 41.74 -38.88 14.54
CA LEU A 46 40.50 -39.65 14.56
C LEU A 46 40.73 -40.89 15.45
N ASN A 47 40.31 -40.81 16.71
CA ASN A 47 40.15 -42.01 17.52
C ASN A 47 38.77 -42.59 17.19
N GLU A 48 38.75 -43.86 16.77
CA GLU A 48 37.52 -44.62 16.53
C GLU A 48 36.61 -44.59 17.77
N PRO A 49 35.30 -44.35 17.61
CA PRO A 49 34.40 -44.25 18.75
C PRO A 49 34.10 -45.65 19.31
N LYS A 50 34.47 -45.87 20.57
CA LYS A 50 33.91 -46.96 21.38
C LYS A 50 32.49 -46.57 21.78
N GLU A 51 31.51 -47.36 21.35
CA GLU A 51 30.10 -47.22 21.75
C GLU A 51 29.97 -47.27 23.28
N GLU A 52 29.45 -46.20 23.85
CA GLU A 52 28.79 -46.21 25.16
C GLU A 52 27.44 -45.53 24.97
N GLN A 53 26.39 -46.35 24.94
CA GLN A 53 25.01 -45.92 24.81
C GLN A 53 24.55 -45.33 26.14
N GLU A 54 24.50 -44.00 26.23
CA GLU A 54 23.68 -43.31 27.22
C GLU A 54 22.44 -42.73 26.51
N PRO A 55 21.21 -43.01 26.98
CA PRO A 55 20.00 -42.61 26.27
C PRO A 55 19.79 -41.10 26.43
N ILE A 56 20.30 -40.32 25.47
CA ILE A 56 19.98 -38.90 25.36
C ILE A 56 18.53 -38.78 24.91
N ASN A 57 17.68 -38.39 25.85
CA ASN A 57 16.30 -38.01 25.65
C ASN A 57 16.17 -36.97 24.52
N ILE A 58 15.73 -37.43 23.35
CA ILE A 58 15.37 -36.61 22.19
C ILE A 58 14.00 -35.94 22.44
N GLN A 59 13.89 -35.14 23.50
CA GLN A 59 12.79 -34.20 23.72
C GLN A 59 13.30 -32.92 24.38
N LYS A 60 14.34 -32.30 23.83
CA LYS A 60 14.63 -30.91 24.14
C LYS A 60 15.46 -30.29 23.02
N ASN A 61 14.86 -29.32 22.33
CA ASN A 61 15.44 -28.34 21.40
C ASN A 61 14.90 -28.35 19.95
N GLN A 62 13.62 -28.66 19.77
CA GLN A 62 12.81 -27.99 18.74
C GLN A 62 11.75 -27.11 19.41
N THR A 63 12.16 -26.24 20.32
CA THR A 63 11.35 -25.08 20.67
C THR A 63 11.63 -24.03 19.60
N LEU A 64 10.99 -24.15 18.44
CA LEU A 64 10.73 -22.99 17.61
C LEU A 64 10.07 -21.96 18.53
N THR A 65 10.72 -20.85 18.80
CA THR A 65 10.13 -19.73 19.54
C THR A 65 8.93 -19.27 18.71
N ARG A 66 7.74 -19.82 18.98
CA ARG A 66 6.50 -19.43 18.30
C ARG A 66 6.25 -17.98 18.68
N LYS A 67 6.65 -17.06 17.79
CA LYS A 67 6.43 -15.62 17.95
C LYS A 67 4.95 -15.41 18.28
N ALA A 68 4.67 -14.59 19.29
CA ALA A 68 3.30 -14.27 19.66
C ALA A 68 2.59 -13.65 18.42
N PRO A 69 1.32 -14.05 18.13
CA PRO A 69 0.58 -13.48 17.02
C PRO A 69 0.50 -11.94 17.16
N ALA A 70 0.61 -11.23 16.05
CA ALA A 70 0.44 -9.78 16.05
C ALA A 70 -0.99 -9.42 16.48
N THR A 71 -1.15 -8.32 17.23
CA THR A 71 -2.46 -7.83 17.66
C THR A 71 -2.52 -6.31 17.58
N GLN A 72 -3.69 -5.79 17.25
CA GLN A 72 -3.97 -4.35 17.26
C GLN A 72 -5.28 -4.09 18.00
N ALA A 73 -5.20 -3.32 19.08
CA ALA A 73 -6.37 -2.83 19.79
C ALA A 73 -7.27 -2.02 18.83
N ALA A 74 -8.56 -1.93 19.15
CA ALA A 74 -9.43 -1.03 18.41
C ALA A 74 -8.91 0.42 18.52
N PRO A 75 -8.98 1.22 17.44
CA PRO A 75 -8.67 2.64 17.54
C PRO A 75 -9.66 3.31 18.50
N ASN A 76 -9.26 4.46 19.05
CA ASN A 76 -10.18 5.27 19.82
C ASN A 76 -11.36 5.70 18.95
N ALA A 77 -12.55 5.75 19.55
CA ALA A 77 -13.71 6.35 18.88
C ALA A 77 -13.40 7.81 18.51
N PRO A 78 -14.00 8.33 17.43
CA PRO A 78 -13.81 9.72 17.08
C PRO A 78 -14.27 10.68 18.16
N THR A 79 -13.56 11.79 18.30
CA THR A 79 -13.92 12.84 19.27
C THR A 79 -15.07 13.69 18.78
N ALA A 80 -15.64 14.50 19.67
CA ALA A 80 -16.69 15.45 19.31
C ALA A 80 -16.19 16.50 18.30
N GLU A 81 -14.94 16.94 18.42
CA GLU A 81 -14.30 17.88 17.50
C GLU A 81 -14.11 17.26 16.11
N GLU A 82 -13.70 15.98 16.05
CA GLU A 82 -13.59 15.24 14.78
C GLU A 82 -14.95 15.11 14.09
N TRP A 83 -16.03 14.84 14.84
CA TRP A 83 -17.38 14.81 14.31
C TRP A 83 -17.89 16.20 13.90
N ALA A 84 -17.57 17.24 14.66
CA ALA A 84 -17.94 18.61 14.34
C ALA A 84 -17.31 19.05 13.01
N PHE A 85 -16.00 18.84 12.86
CA PHE A 85 -15.30 19.08 11.59
C PHE A 85 -15.89 18.23 10.45
N ALA A 86 -16.09 16.93 10.69
CA ALA A 86 -16.62 16.03 9.68
C ALA A 86 -18.01 16.43 9.19
N SER A 87 -18.84 17.01 10.06
CA SER A 87 -20.21 17.48 9.75
C SER A 87 -20.25 18.77 8.93
N THR A 88 -19.14 19.51 8.81
CA THR A 88 -19.06 20.74 8.01
C THR A 88 -18.29 20.55 6.71
N TYR A 89 -17.46 19.50 6.62
CA TYR A 89 -16.60 19.27 5.46
C TYR A 89 -17.35 18.63 4.27
N THR A 90 -17.55 19.40 3.20
CA THR A 90 -18.34 18.99 2.03
C THR A 90 -17.51 18.40 0.89
N LEU A 91 -16.22 18.74 0.80
CA LEU A 91 -15.37 18.38 -0.34
C LEU A 91 -15.14 16.87 -0.48
N LYS A 92 -14.88 16.46 -1.72
CA LYS A 92 -14.62 15.06 -2.13
C LYS A 92 -15.65 14.07 -1.57
N ASN A 93 -16.92 14.42 -1.71
CA ASN A 93 -18.07 13.63 -1.24
C ASN A 93 -18.02 13.43 0.30
N SER A 94 -17.83 14.54 1.02
CA SER A 94 -17.72 14.56 2.49
C SER A 94 -16.68 13.59 3.04
N LYS A 95 -15.46 13.68 2.51
CA LYS A 95 -14.34 12.78 2.84
C LYS A 95 -14.10 12.64 4.35
N GLY A 96 -14.08 13.76 5.08
CA GLY A 96 -13.94 13.77 6.53
C GLY A 96 -15.02 12.93 7.21
N TYR A 97 -16.29 13.14 6.87
CA TYR A 97 -17.42 12.35 7.35
C TYR A 97 -17.24 10.84 7.13
N ARG A 98 -16.88 10.41 5.92
CA ARG A 98 -16.68 8.98 5.62
C ARG A 98 -15.54 8.36 6.41
N HIS A 99 -14.45 9.12 6.60
CA HIS A 99 -13.32 8.65 7.39
C HIS A 99 -13.70 8.51 8.87
N THR A 100 -14.30 9.55 9.47
CA THR A 100 -14.76 9.57 10.85
C THR A 100 -15.78 8.47 11.12
N TRP A 101 -16.73 8.25 10.20
CA TRP A 101 -17.67 7.14 10.26
C TRP A 101 -16.97 5.78 10.27
N GLY A 102 -15.99 5.56 9.37
CA GLY A 102 -15.23 4.31 9.35
C GLY A 102 -14.43 4.07 10.63
N LYS A 103 -13.81 5.13 11.18
CA LYS A 103 -13.10 5.10 12.46
C LYS A 103 -14.04 4.73 13.62
N GLN A 104 -15.25 5.29 13.65
CA GLN A 104 -16.28 4.93 14.63
C GLN A 104 -16.69 3.45 14.53
N VAL A 105 -16.87 2.93 13.33
CA VAL A 105 -17.18 1.50 13.16
C VAL A 105 -16.03 0.65 13.69
N ARG A 106 -14.79 0.97 13.29
CA ARG A 106 -13.62 0.18 13.67
C ARG A 106 -13.32 0.21 15.17
N SER A 107 -13.61 1.32 15.85
CA SER A 107 -13.44 1.44 17.31
C SER A 107 -14.34 0.47 18.09
N MET A 108 -15.48 0.10 17.51
CA MET A 108 -16.47 -0.79 18.13
C MET A 108 -16.24 -2.29 17.82
N MET A 109 -15.28 -2.63 16.96
CA MET A 109 -15.01 -4.02 16.55
C MET A 109 -14.07 -4.79 17.48
N GLY A 110 -13.42 -4.10 18.42
CA GLY A 110 -12.49 -4.72 19.37
C GLY A 110 -11.08 -4.98 18.80
N THR A 111 -10.30 -5.77 19.53
CA THR A 111 -8.90 -6.10 19.18
C THR A 111 -8.85 -7.07 18.00
N ALA A 112 -8.12 -6.69 16.95
CA ALA A 112 -7.80 -7.57 15.85
C ALA A 112 -6.53 -8.36 16.18
N GLY A 113 -6.52 -9.64 15.81
CA GLY A 113 -5.37 -10.52 15.99
C GLY A 113 -5.01 -11.20 14.68
N GLU A 114 -3.73 -11.51 14.52
CA GLU A 114 -3.22 -12.34 13.43
C GLU A 114 -3.88 -13.72 13.47
N GLY A 115 -4.39 -14.16 12.32
CA GLY A 115 -5.06 -15.45 12.18
C GLY A 115 -6.04 -15.48 11.01
N PRO A 116 -6.80 -16.58 10.86
CA PRO A 116 -7.78 -16.73 9.78
C PRO A 116 -8.97 -15.76 9.90
N ASP A 117 -9.20 -15.24 11.10
CA ASP A 117 -10.28 -14.33 11.42
C ASP A 117 -10.01 -12.89 10.98
N GLN A 118 -8.75 -12.53 10.71
CA GLN A 118 -8.38 -11.19 10.27
C GLN A 118 -8.84 -10.95 8.83
N GLY A 119 -9.12 -9.71 8.47
CA GLY A 119 -9.43 -9.40 7.09
C GLY A 119 -10.10 -8.06 6.88
N HIS A 120 -10.68 -7.92 5.71
CA HIS A 120 -11.28 -6.70 5.22
C HIS A 120 -12.69 -6.99 4.75
N VAL A 121 -13.55 -5.99 4.87
CA VAL A 121 -14.90 -6.03 4.30
C VAL A 121 -15.18 -4.68 3.67
N ARG A 122 -15.60 -4.68 2.40
CA ARG A 122 -16.00 -3.47 1.69
C ARG A 122 -17.51 -3.40 1.64
N PHE A 123 -18.05 -2.32 2.21
CA PHE A 123 -19.48 -2.03 2.16
C PHE A 123 -19.76 -0.92 1.16
N ARG A 124 -20.98 -0.93 0.62
CA ARG A 124 -21.67 0.24 0.09
C ARG A 124 -22.66 0.71 1.15
N ILE A 125 -22.52 1.95 1.59
CA ILE A 125 -23.30 2.55 2.67
C ILE A 125 -24.10 3.71 2.10
N GLU A 126 -25.34 3.83 2.57
CA GLU A 126 -26.19 4.99 2.36
C GLU A 126 -26.61 5.56 3.72
N ILE A 127 -26.39 6.87 3.87
CA ILE A 127 -26.73 7.63 5.08
C ILE A 127 -27.69 8.75 4.67
N ALA A 128 -28.83 8.84 5.33
CA ALA A 128 -29.81 9.90 5.13
C ALA A 128 -29.26 11.28 5.60
N PRO A 129 -29.85 12.40 5.14
CA PRO A 129 -29.44 13.75 5.55
C PRO A 129 -29.37 13.99 7.06
N ASN A 130 -30.21 13.30 7.83
CA ASN A 130 -30.23 13.38 9.29
C ASN A 130 -29.14 12.56 9.99
N GLY A 131 -28.23 11.92 9.24
CA GLY A 131 -27.16 11.07 9.75
C GLY A 131 -27.56 9.63 10.06
N SER A 132 -28.82 9.22 9.81
CA SER A 132 -29.26 7.84 10.01
C SER A 132 -28.87 6.94 8.85
N ILE A 133 -28.54 5.68 9.14
CA ILE A 133 -28.14 4.70 8.12
C ILE A 133 -29.40 4.13 7.46
N THR A 134 -29.48 4.23 6.13
CA THR A 134 -30.63 3.72 5.36
C THR A 134 -30.33 2.39 4.69
N LYS A 135 -29.08 2.17 4.23
CA LYS A 135 -28.69 0.94 3.55
C LYS A 135 -27.24 0.54 3.83
N VAL A 136 -27.01 -0.76 4.04
CA VAL A 136 -25.68 -1.36 4.22
C VAL A 136 -25.57 -2.65 3.40
N GLU A 137 -24.83 -2.58 2.31
CA GLU A 137 -24.62 -3.69 1.39
C GLU A 137 -23.16 -4.14 1.40
N THR A 138 -22.91 -5.44 1.51
CA THR A 138 -21.54 -5.99 1.44
C THR A 138 -21.18 -6.18 -0.04
N LEU A 139 -20.14 -5.50 -0.51
CA LEU A 139 -19.63 -5.67 -1.87
C LEU A 139 -18.69 -6.87 -1.95
N TRP A 140 -17.77 -6.98 -1.00
CA TRP A 140 -16.90 -8.14 -0.85
C TRP A 140 -16.34 -8.24 0.57
N LYS A 141 -15.86 -9.42 0.94
CA LYS A 141 -15.20 -9.69 2.22
C LYS A 141 -14.07 -10.69 2.06
N THR A 142 -13.07 -10.60 2.93
CA THR A 142 -12.02 -11.61 3.08
C THR A 142 -12.12 -12.38 4.39
N SER A 143 -13.01 -11.98 5.31
CA SER A 143 -13.27 -12.66 6.59
C SER A 143 -14.73 -12.49 6.99
N ASP A 144 -15.38 -13.61 7.32
CA ASP A 144 -16.76 -13.64 7.83
C ASP A 144 -16.87 -12.96 9.20
N LYS A 145 -15.87 -13.19 10.07
CA LYS A 145 -15.84 -12.57 11.40
C LYS A 145 -15.71 -11.06 11.31
N ALA A 146 -14.87 -10.56 10.40
CA ALA A 146 -14.72 -9.13 10.15
C ALA A 146 -16.04 -8.52 9.69
N GLU A 147 -16.78 -9.17 8.79
CA GLU A 147 -18.11 -8.71 8.36
C GLU A 147 -19.11 -8.68 9.52
N VAL A 148 -19.23 -9.77 10.29
CA VAL A 148 -20.17 -9.86 11.41
C VAL A 148 -19.90 -8.77 12.44
N LEU A 149 -18.63 -8.56 12.80
CA LEU A 149 -18.23 -7.51 13.74
C LEU A 149 -18.53 -6.12 13.19
N ALA A 150 -18.23 -5.86 11.92
CA ALA A 150 -18.49 -4.57 11.30
C ALA A 150 -19.99 -4.28 11.20
N ARG A 151 -20.82 -5.25 10.78
CA ARG A 151 -22.28 -5.10 10.76
C ARG A 151 -22.84 -4.84 12.16
N LYS A 152 -22.39 -5.59 13.16
CA LYS A 152 -22.77 -5.38 14.55
C LYS A 152 -22.42 -3.96 15.02
N ALA A 153 -21.20 -3.49 14.73
CA ALA A 153 -20.77 -2.13 15.03
C ALA A 153 -21.64 -1.08 14.34
N ILE A 154 -21.89 -1.22 13.04
CA ILE A 154 -22.71 -0.31 12.24
C ILE A 154 -24.14 -0.18 12.78
N TYR A 155 -24.76 -1.29 13.22
CA TYR A 155 -26.12 -1.23 13.78
C TYR A 155 -26.16 -0.78 15.25
N SER A 156 -25.03 -0.80 15.95
CA SER A 156 -24.95 -0.44 17.37
C SER A 156 -24.35 0.96 17.61
N MET A 157 -23.83 1.61 16.56
CA MET A 157 -23.16 2.90 16.70
C MET A 157 -24.16 3.99 17.14
N PRO A 158 -23.69 5.00 17.89
CA PRO A 158 -24.52 6.16 18.18
C PRO A 158 -24.95 6.87 16.88
N PRO A 159 -26.09 7.59 16.90
CA PRO A 159 -26.50 8.40 15.76
C PRO A 159 -25.37 9.35 15.32
N SER A 160 -24.98 9.28 14.06
CA SER A 160 -24.02 10.23 13.49
C SER A 160 -24.67 11.61 13.26
N PRO A 161 -23.87 12.69 13.25
CA PRO A 161 -24.40 14.02 12.93
C PRO A 161 -24.98 14.07 11.51
N PRO A 162 -25.80 15.09 11.19
CA PRO A 162 -26.31 15.31 9.84
C PRO A 162 -25.20 15.33 8.78
N THR A 163 -25.55 14.98 7.53
CA THR A 163 -24.57 15.00 6.44
C THR A 163 -24.19 16.45 6.10
N PRO A 164 -22.91 16.72 5.74
CA PRO A 164 -22.45 18.10 5.53
C PRO A 164 -23.15 18.85 4.40
N THR A 165 -23.66 18.12 3.42
CA THR A 165 -24.32 18.69 2.25
C THR A 165 -25.84 18.76 2.41
N GLY A 166 -26.41 18.22 3.49
CA GLY A 166 -27.85 18.05 3.66
C GLY A 166 -28.50 17.05 2.69
N ASN A 167 -27.70 16.35 1.88
CA ASN A 167 -28.16 15.32 0.94
C ASN A 167 -27.80 13.92 1.45
N PRO A 168 -28.47 12.86 0.98
CA PRO A 168 -28.06 11.49 1.26
C PRO A 168 -26.60 11.26 0.84
N LEU A 169 -25.82 10.63 1.71
CA LEU A 169 -24.42 10.32 1.48
C LEU A 169 -24.28 8.84 1.09
N ILE A 170 -23.89 8.59 -0.16
CA ILE A 170 -23.63 7.24 -0.68
C ILE A 170 -22.13 7.10 -0.93
N PHE A 171 -21.53 6.06 -0.35
CA PHE A 171 -20.12 5.79 -0.52
C PHE A 171 -19.78 4.33 -0.31
N GLU A 172 -18.59 3.97 -0.79
CA GLU A 172 -17.99 2.68 -0.49
C GLU A 172 -16.88 2.85 0.53
N ARG A 173 -16.82 1.95 1.50
CA ARG A 173 -15.77 1.95 2.53
C ARG A 173 -15.34 0.53 2.84
N THR A 174 -14.04 0.31 2.79
CA THR A 174 -13.41 -0.90 3.34
C THR A 174 -13.19 -0.68 4.83
N ILE A 175 -13.60 -1.63 5.66
CA ILE A 175 -13.33 -1.69 7.09
C ILE A 175 -12.31 -2.80 7.33
N SER A 176 -11.21 -2.48 8.00
CA SER A 176 -10.09 -3.40 8.20
C SER A 176 -10.07 -3.96 9.62
N PHE A 177 -10.18 -5.27 9.75
CA PHE A 177 -10.02 -6.00 11.00
C PHE A 177 -8.72 -6.82 10.96
N THR A 178 -7.60 -6.12 11.03
CA THR A 178 -6.25 -6.71 10.94
C THR A 178 -5.38 -6.19 12.09
N PRO A 179 -4.28 -6.90 12.45
CA PRO A 179 -3.35 -6.43 13.46
C PRO A 179 -2.40 -5.32 12.96
N PHE A 180 -2.65 -4.77 11.76
CA PHE A 180 -1.83 -3.75 11.12
C PHE A 180 -2.70 -2.54 10.77
N ALA A 181 -2.19 -1.33 11.04
CA ALA A 181 -2.91 -0.10 10.71
C ALA A 181 -3.05 0.04 9.18
N THR A 182 -4.27 0.27 8.71
CA THR A 182 -4.57 0.51 7.28
C THR A 182 -5.51 1.70 7.06
N ASP A 183 -6.07 2.26 8.14
CA ASP A 183 -7.01 3.38 8.12
C ASP A 183 -6.32 4.68 8.52
N ASP A 184 -5.40 5.13 7.67
CA ASP A 184 -4.60 6.33 7.93
C ASP A 184 -5.44 7.61 7.88
N THR A 185 -5.00 8.63 8.62
CA THR A 185 -5.63 9.95 8.63
C THR A 185 -5.64 10.54 7.21
N PRO A 186 -6.78 11.09 6.74
CA PRO A 186 -6.89 11.66 5.40
C PRO A 186 -6.04 12.92 5.23
N ILE A 187 -5.53 13.12 4.01
CA ILE A 187 -4.85 14.34 3.55
C ILE A 187 -5.84 15.22 2.79
N TYR A 188 -6.03 16.46 3.18
CA TYR A 188 -6.99 17.41 2.60
C TYR A 188 -6.34 18.43 1.65
N SER A 189 -5.03 18.65 1.74
CA SER A 189 -4.31 19.62 0.89
C SER A 189 -4.56 19.46 -0.62
N ASN A 190 -4.89 18.24 -1.07
CA ASN A 190 -5.14 17.92 -2.47
C ASN A 190 -6.63 17.87 -2.86
N ASP A 191 -7.57 18.18 -1.95
CA ASP A 191 -9.00 17.98 -2.19
C ASP A 191 -9.62 19.03 -3.14
N CYS A 192 -8.90 20.10 -3.48
CA CYS A 192 -9.30 21.05 -4.54
C CYS A 192 -8.78 20.66 -5.93
N LEU A 193 -7.91 19.64 -6.02
CA LEU A 193 -7.42 19.17 -7.31
C LEU A 193 -8.55 18.46 -8.08
N PRO A 194 -8.61 18.63 -9.41
CA PRO A 194 -9.63 17.95 -10.22
C PRO A 194 -9.44 16.43 -10.10
N ASP A 195 -10.55 15.70 -10.10
CA ASP A 195 -10.48 14.24 -10.09
C ASP A 195 -9.80 13.74 -11.38
N PRO A 196 -9.02 12.64 -11.29
CA PRO A 196 -8.44 12.05 -12.48
C PRO A 196 -9.56 11.63 -13.44
N PRO A 197 -9.35 11.81 -14.76
CA PRO A 197 -10.38 11.46 -15.73
C PRO A 197 -10.66 9.96 -15.66
N ALA A 198 -11.92 9.58 -15.74
CA ALA A 198 -12.30 8.17 -15.82
C ALA A 198 -11.69 7.54 -17.07
N PHE A 199 -10.88 6.51 -16.88
CA PHE A 199 -10.30 5.77 -18.00
C PHE A 199 -11.39 5.01 -18.75
N LYS A 200 -11.54 5.32 -20.04
CA LYS A 200 -12.29 4.51 -20.98
C LYS A 200 -11.29 3.92 -21.96
N ASN A 201 -11.32 2.60 -22.13
CA ASN A 201 -10.52 1.94 -23.14
C ASN A 201 -10.99 2.42 -24.53
N PRO A 202 -10.16 3.14 -25.31
CA PRO A 202 -10.55 3.66 -26.62
C PRO A 202 -10.87 2.56 -27.63
N PHE A 203 -10.38 1.33 -27.39
CA PHE A 203 -10.54 0.17 -28.26
C PHE A 203 -11.62 -0.81 -27.77
N ALA A 204 -12.34 -0.49 -26.69
CA ALA A 204 -13.44 -1.34 -26.23
C ALA A 204 -14.60 -1.29 -27.23
N TRP A 205 -14.90 -2.45 -27.84
CA TRP A 205 -15.93 -2.62 -28.86
C TRP A 205 -16.96 -3.68 -28.43
N ASP A 206 -18.24 -3.44 -28.74
CA ASP A 206 -19.36 -4.31 -28.35
C ASP A 206 -19.66 -5.44 -29.37
N GLY A 207 -18.91 -5.50 -30.47
CA GLY A 207 -19.09 -6.49 -31.53
C GLY A 207 -20.26 -6.21 -32.48
N LYS A 208 -21.04 -5.15 -32.25
CA LYS A 208 -22.31 -4.90 -32.97
C LYS A 208 -22.36 -3.50 -33.59
N SER A 209 -21.84 -2.50 -32.90
CA SER A 209 -21.84 -1.10 -33.34
C SER A 209 -20.67 -0.84 -34.31
N PRO A 210 -20.66 0.25 -35.07
CA PRO A 210 -19.44 0.70 -35.74
C PRO A 210 -18.30 0.88 -34.74
N GLN A 211 -17.08 0.51 -35.13
CA GLN A 211 -15.90 0.72 -34.30
C GLN A 211 -15.56 2.22 -34.27
N GLU A 212 -15.70 2.84 -33.12
CA GLU A 212 -15.33 4.23 -32.87
C GLU A 212 -14.27 4.30 -31.78
N ILE A 213 -13.18 5.02 -32.04
CA ILE A 213 -12.15 5.29 -31.03
C ILE A 213 -12.68 6.36 -30.08
N LYS A 214 -13.10 5.93 -28.89
CA LYS A 214 -13.62 6.85 -27.87
C LYS A 214 -12.46 7.60 -27.21
N GLN A 215 -12.49 8.93 -27.29
CA GLN A 215 -11.54 9.76 -26.55
C GLN A 215 -11.95 9.88 -25.07
N ASN A 216 -10.94 9.91 -24.20
CA ASN A 216 -11.15 10.16 -22.78
C ASN A 216 -11.52 11.63 -22.56
N LYS A 217 -12.56 11.87 -21.75
CA LYS A 217 -12.95 13.24 -21.37
C LYS A 217 -11.83 13.82 -20.50
N PRO A 218 -11.34 15.05 -20.80
CA PRO A 218 -10.42 15.75 -19.91
C PRO A 218 -11.01 15.94 -18.52
N ALA A 219 -10.14 16.02 -17.51
CA ALA A 219 -10.56 16.33 -16.15
C ALA A 219 -11.24 17.72 -16.11
N GLU A 220 -12.38 17.79 -15.42
CA GLU A 220 -13.13 19.03 -15.27
C GLU A 220 -12.44 19.91 -14.23
N LYS A 221 -11.96 21.08 -14.65
CA LYS A 221 -11.25 22.02 -13.79
C LYS A 221 -12.22 23.02 -13.20
N LEU A 222 -12.02 23.36 -11.93
CA LEU A 222 -12.71 24.47 -11.29
C LEU A 222 -12.36 25.79 -11.98
N SER A 223 -13.29 26.75 -11.96
CA SER A 223 -12.98 28.13 -12.33
C SER A 223 -11.92 28.71 -11.36
N PRO A 224 -11.12 29.71 -11.77
CA PRO A 224 -10.11 30.30 -10.88
C PRO A 224 -10.70 30.82 -9.55
N GLU A 225 -11.91 31.38 -9.61
CA GLU A 225 -12.64 31.87 -8.43
C GLU A 225 -13.08 30.72 -7.51
N ALA A 226 -13.70 29.68 -8.08
CA ALA A 226 -14.13 28.50 -7.31
C ALA A 226 -12.94 27.75 -6.71
N LEU A 227 -11.80 27.72 -7.41
CA LEU A 227 -10.57 27.14 -6.88
C LEU A 227 -10.04 27.95 -5.69
N ALA A 228 -10.01 29.28 -5.79
CA ALA A 228 -9.58 30.14 -4.69
C ALA A 228 -10.50 30.03 -3.47
N GLU A 229 -11.81 29.87 -3.68
CA GLU A 229 -12.76 29.61 -2.60
C GLU A 229 -12.55 28.22 -1.97
N CYS A 230 -12.34 27.19 -2.78
CA CYS A 230 -12.04 25.85 -2.31
C CYS A 230 -10.78 25.82 -1.43
N LEU A 231 -9.70 26.47 -1.87
CA LEU A 231 -8.44 26.50 -1.14
C LEU A 231 -8.55 27.16 0.24
N LYS A 232 -9.48 28.11 0.43
CA LYS A 232 -9.75 28.73 1.74
C LYS A 232 -10.45 27.79 2.72
N GLN A 233 -11.14 26.75 2.23
CA GLN A 233 -11.87 25.79 3.05
C GLN A 233 -11.00 24.60 3.48
N LEU A 234 -9.79 24.44 2.92
CA LEU A 234 -8.93 23.31 3.23
C LEU A 234 -8.39 23.42 4.67
N PRO A 235 -8.61 22.40 5.51
CA PRO A 235 -7.99 22.34 6.82
C PRO A 235 -6.49 22.06 6.70
N GLN A 236 -5.76 22.33 7.79
CA GLN A 236 -4.38 21.89 7.91
C GLN A 236 -4.31 20.36 8.04
N ASP A 237 -3.41 19.74 7.28
CA ASP A 237 -3.15 18.31 7.40
C ASP A 237 -2.46 17.98 8.74
N SER A 238 -2.87 16.88 9.37
CA SER A 238 -2.21 16.33 10.56
C SER A 238 -0.81 15.80 10.22
N ILE A 239 0.11 15.88 11.19
CA ILE A 239 1.47 15.33 11.03
C ILE A 239 1.41 13.83 10.77
N GLU A 240 0.52 13.10 11.46
CA GLU A 240 0.35 11.66 11.31
C GLU A 240 -0.15 11.29 9.92
N GLY A 241 -1.11 12.05 9.39
CA GLY A 241 -1.61 11.88 8.02
C GLY A 241 -0.52 12.09 6.97
N VAL A 242 0.29 13.15 7.12
CA VAL A 242 1.42 13.45 6.21
C VAL A 242 2.50 12.38 6.30
N ALA A 243 2.86 11.96 7.51
CA ALA A 243 3.84 10.91 7.73
C ALA A 243 3.39 9.58 7.12
N ALA A 244 2.15 9.17 7.36
CA ALA A 244 1.58 7.96 6.79
C ALA A 244 1.51 8.04 5.26
N HIS A 245 1.11 9.18 4.70
CA HIS A 245 1.10 9.40 3.25
C HIS A 245 2.50 9.24 2.64
N ASN A 246 3.51 9.89 3.23
CA ASN A 246 4.89 9.81 2.77
C ASN A 246 5.45 8.39 2.87
N GLN A 247 5.16 7.67 3.97
CA GLN A 247 5.57 6.28 4.14
C GLN A 247 4.99 5.39 3.03
N ARG A 248 3.69 5.52 2.74
CA ARG A 248 3.05 4.76 1.66
C ARG A 248 3.63 5.09 0.30
N GLN A 249 3.98 6.36 0.04
CA GLN A 249 4.68 6.71 -1.19
C GLN A 249 6.04 6.03 -1.26
N PHE A 250 6.83 6.07 -0.19
CA PHE A 250 8.13 5.41 -0.15
C PHE A 250 8.04 3.89 -0.36
N GLU A 251 7.06 3.21 0.23
CA GLU A 251 6.87 1.75 0.08
C GLU A 251 6.36 1.33 -1.31
N GLN A 252 5.82 2.26 -2.11
CA GLN A 252 5.36 2.00 -3.47
C GLN A 252 6.49 2.05 -4.51
N TRP A 253 7.66 2.60 -4.17
CA TRP A 253 8.82 2.76 -5.06
C TRP A 253 10.01 1.92 -4.60
#